data_AF-A0A0R3N5S2-F1
#
_entry.id   AF-A0A0R3N5S2-F1
#
_cell.length_a   1.000
_cell.length_b   1.000
_cell.length_c   1.000
_cell.angle_alpha   90.00
_cell.angle_beta   90.00
_cell.angle_gamma   90.00
#
_symmetry.space_group_name_H-M   'P 1'
#
loop_
_entity.id
_entity.type
_entity.pdbx_description
1 polymer ?
#
loop_
_entity_poly.entity_id
_entity_poly.type
_entity_poly.pdbx_seq_one_letter_code
_entity_poly.pdbx_strand_id
1 'polypeptide(L)'
;MSRHVLVSMMLAMGLASVATASLADDVKLKTPETAFSGKLRPDILGMSTESNAESARAVFDSLLRGRTDTQTDIQQQKSGDGTGYVAALNFSLPAGPKQNGEMLSASFSSPASANRAYFVARNLTFAQDQQPSKADMIKEIMGKYGVPTIVGDQHLYYIYRKGSIMSVGGKYKEATALEAIDKPLDPRAAVKLNGDTVRGSCVAVVKRAQTKAKDPSAMLAEAKGANCDGVLSVQLVPGTPTDRVGIAQFTLLDVKQLISAAAIDSAALAGGQGESAMPKGSAPKL
;
A
#
# COMPACT_ATOMS: atom_id res chain seq x y z
N MET A 1 27.51 29.91 71.48
CA MET A 1 26.78 29.38 72.66
C MET A 1 25.69 28.45 72.17
N SER A 2 25.71 27.22 72.70
CA SER A 2 24.81 26.11 72.42
C SER A 2 23.39 26.38 72.95
N ARG A 3 22.35 25.85 72.29
CA ARG A 3 21.36 24.94 72.92
C ARG A 3 20.32 24.40 71.93
N HIS A 4 20.21 23.08 71.96
CA HIS A 4 19.19 22.20 71.39
C HIS A 4 17.76 22.57 71.79
N VAL A 5 16.76 22.22 70.97
CA VAL A 5 15.58 21.40 71.37
C VAL A 5 15.02 20.67 70.14
N LEU A 6 14.72 19.40 70.36
CA LEU A 6 14.16 18.37 69.47
C LEU A 6 12.61 18.42 69.48
N VAL A 7 11.98 17.54 68.68
CA VAL A 7 10.55 17.10 68.73
C VAL A 7 9.63 17.79 67.72
N SER A 8 9.27 17.11 66.62
CA SER A 8 8.13 16.17 66.62
C SER A 8 7.89 15.52 65.25
N MET A 9 7.70 14.21 65.29
CA MET A 9 7.14 13.34 64.26
C MET A 9 5.72 13.80 63.87
N MET A 10 5.40 13.87 62.58
CA MET A 10 4.10 13.42 62.05
C MET A 10 4.25 12.96 60.60
N LEU A 11 4.14 11.65 60.45
CA LEU A 11 3.91 10.91 59.23
C LEU A 11 2.45 11.20 58.81
N ALA A 12 2.25 11.81 57.64
CA ALA A 12 0.94 11.81 56.99
C ALA A 12 1.13 11.37 55.54
N MET A 13 0.92 10.07 55.33
CA MET A 13 0.71 9.47 54.01
C MET A 13 -0.52 10.14 53.37
N GLY A 14 -0.28 11.07 52.46
CA GLY A 14 -1.29 11.61 51.55
C GLY A 14 -1.05 11.06 50.15
N LEU A 15 -1.48 9.82 49.91
CA LEU A 15 -1.67 9.31 48.55
C LEU A 15 -2.84 10.10 47.93
N ALA A 16 -2.52 11.22 47.28
CA ALA A 16 -3.45 11.82 46.32
C ALA A 16 -3.51 10.87 45.13
N SER A 17 -4.48 9.96 45.16
CA SER A 17 -4.90 9.17 44.01
C SER A 17 -5.33 10.14 42.92
N VAL A 18 -4.42 10.44 42.00
CA VAL A 18 -4.78 11.00 40.71
C VAL A 18 -5.70 9.97 40.09
N ALA A 19 -6.98 10.33 39.97
CA ALA A 19 -7.95 9.57 39.22
C ALA A 19 -7.40 9.41 37.80
N THR A 20 -6.84 8.24 37.52
CA THR A 20 -6.60 7.79 36.16
C THR A 20 -7.97 7.72 35.50
N ALA A 21 -8.25 8.69 34.63
CA ALA A 21 -9.24 8.53 33.58
C ALA A 21 -8.76 7.39 32.67
N SER A 22 -9.00 6.16 33.10
CA SER A 22 -8.97 4.99 32.24
C SER A 22 -10.30 4.96 31.51
N LEU A 23 -10.24 5.06 30.18
CA LEU A 23 -11.10 4.43 29.17
C LEU A 23 -10.96 5.19 27.85
N ALA A 24 -9.80 5.04 27.23
CA ALA A 24 -9.72 4.83 25.79
C ALA A 24 -8.83 3.60 25.66
N ASP A 25 -9.33 2.53 25.06
CA ASP A 25 -8.47 1.42 24.65
C ASP A 25 -7.34 2.02 23.81
N ASP A 26 -6.13 2.08 24.37
CA ASP A 26 -4.93 2.38 23.59
C ASP A 26 -4.81 1.25 22.56
N VAL A 27 -5.30 1.50 21.34
CA VAL A 27 -5.14 0.59 20.21
C VAL A 27 -3.64 0.47 19.97
N LYS A 28 -3.02 -0.52 20.59
CA LYS A 28 -1.58 -0.77 20.47
C LYS A 28 -1.27 -1.03 19.00
N LEU A 29 -0.68 -0.04 18.36
CA LEU A 29 -0.26 -0.07 16.97
C LEU A 29 0.53 -1.36 16.72
N LYS A 30 0.04 -2.20 15.81
CA LYS A 30 0.76 -3.39 15.35
C LYS A 30 1.27 -3.10 13.94
N THR A 31 2.58 -3.24 13.76
CA THR A 31 3.18 -3.13 12.42
C THR A 31 2.76 -4.34 11.59
N PRO A 32 2.08 -4.14 10.45
CA PRO A 32 1.76 -5.24 9.55
C PRO A 32 3.04 -5.82 8.92
N GLU A 33 3.02 -7.12 8.63
CA GLU A 33 4.10 -7.76 7.89
C GLU A 33 4.11 -7.29 6.43
N THR A 34 5.29 -6.98 5.89
CA THR A 34 5.45 -6.54 4.50
C THR A 34 6.22 -7.56 3.67
N ALA A 35 5.96 -7.57 2.36
CA ALA A 35 6.76 -8.29 1.37
C ALA A 35 8.18 -7.74 1.20
N PHE A 36 8.37 -6.47 1.57
CA PHE A 36 9.53 -5.66 1.25
C PHE A 36 10.39 -5.52 2.50
N SER A 37 11.60 -6.08 2.48
CA SER A 37 12.51 -6.02 3.63
C SER A 37 13.94 -5.73 3.18
N GLY A 38 14.74 -5.19 4.09
CA GLY A 38 16.12 -4.79 3.81
C GLY A 38 16.19 -3.74 2.71
N LYS A 39 16.87 -4.07 1.61
CA LYS A 39 17.10 -3.16 0.47
C LYS A 39 15.95 -3.14 -0.55
N LEU A 40 14.99 -4.06 -0.46
CA LEU A 40 13.87 -4.10 -1.39
C LEU A 40 12.84 -3.07 -0.95
N ARG A 41 12.80 -1.93 -1.63
CA ARG A 41 11.87 -0.83 -1.38
C ARG A 41 11.37 -0.25 -2.70
N PRO A 42 10.60 -1.00 -3.50
CA PRO A 42 10.00 -0.44 -4.70
C PRO A 42 9.08 0.73 -4.30
N ASP A 43 9.18 1.82 -5.06
CA ASP A 43 8.38 3.01 -4.85
C ASP A 43 7.79 3.52 -6.17
N ILE A 44 6.67 4.23 -6.07
CA ILE A 44 6.13 5.05 -7.16
C ILE A 44 6.15 6.49 -6.65
N LEU A 45 6.91 7.37 -7.31
CA LEU A 45 7.10 8.77 -6.91
C LEU A 45 7.64 8.95 -5.47
N GLY A 46 8.49 8.04 -5.00
CA GLY A 46 8.99 8.03 -3.63
C GLY A 46 8.02 7.45 -2.61
N MET A 47 6.79 7.09 -3.01
CA MET A 47 5.85 6.38 -2.14
C MET A 47 6.07 4.87 -2.23
N SER A 48 6.40 4.27 -1.10
CA SER A 48 6.47 2.82 -0.94
C SER A 48 5.32 2.34 -0.05
N THR A 49 5.23 1.04 0.23
CA THR A 49 4.21 0.53 1.16
C THR A 49 4.52 0.83 2.62
N GLU A 50 5.71 1.36 2.91
CA GLU A 50 6.03 1.94 4.22
C GLU A 50 5.37 3.32 4.43
N SER A 51 4.93 4.01 3.37
CA SER A 51 4.29 5.32 3.43
C SER A 51 2.90 5.24 4.07
N ASN A 52 2.51 6.29 4.82
CA ASN A 52 1.17 6.46 5.35
C ASN A 52 0.35 7.47 4.53
N ALA A 53 -0.95 7.63 4.83
CA ALA A 53 -1.81 8.51 4.05
C ALA A 53 -1.38 9.98 4.07
N GLU A 54 -0.83 10.46 5.19
CA GLU A 54 -0.34 11.84 5.32
C GLU A 54 0.87 12.09 4.40
N SER A 55 1.87 11.20 4.43
CA SER A 55 3.05 11.29 3.57
C SER A 55 2.70 11.16 2.08
N ALA A 56 1.78 10.26 1.72
CA ALA A 56 1.32 10.10 0.35
C ALA A 56 0.56 11.36 -0.14
N ARG A 57 -0.29 11.94 0.72
CA ARG A 57 -0.96 13.21 0.43
C ARG A 57 0.05 14.32 0.20
N ALA A 58 1.07 14.45 1.03
CA ALA A 58 2.11 15.46 0.86
C ALA A 58 2.85 15.32 -0.49
N VAL A 59 3.11 14.08 -0.93
CA VAL A 59 3.70 13.81 -2.25
C VAL A 59 2.74 14.26 -3.37
N PHE A 60 1.46 13.91 -3.29
CA PHE A 60 0.45 14.30 -4.28
C PHE A 60 0.26 15.82 -4.36
N ASP A 61 0.11 16.47 -3.21
CA ASP A 61 -0.04 17.93 -3.12
C ASP A 61 1.21 18.65 -3.66
N SER A 62 2.41 18.11 -3.43
CA SER A 62 3.64 18.65 -4.00
C SER A 62 3.71 18.51 -5.51
N LEU A 63 3.31 17.34 -6.05
CA LEU A 63 3.36 17.07 -7.49
C LEU A 63 2.37 17.94 -8.27
N LEU A 64 1.21 18.21 -7.67
CA LEU A 64 0.08 18.90 -8.30
C LEU A 64 0.03 20.38 -7.91
N ARG A 65 1.04 20.88 -7.21
CA ARG A 65 1.14 22.28 -6.80
C ARG A 65 1.04 23.21 -8.01
N GLY A 66 0.14 24.19 -7.93
CA GLY A 66 -0.08 25.18 -8.99
C GLY A 66 -0.98 24.69 -10.13
N ARG A 67 -1.51 23.46 -10.06
CA ARG A 67 -2.51 22.95 -11.00
C ARG A 67 -3.92 23.25 -10.48
N THR A 68 -4.74 23.88 -11.32
CA THR A 68 -6.13 24.20 -11.00
C THR A 68 -7.12 23.22 -11.65
N ASP A 69 -6.64 22.37 -12.55
CA ASP A 69 -7.40 21.38 -13.31
C ASP A 69 -7.38 19.98 -12.68
N THR A 70 -6.78 19.85 -11.50
CA THR A 70 -6.69 18.58 -10.77
C THR A 70 -8.00 18.26 -10.06
N GLN A 71 -8.48 17.03 -10.19
CA GLN A 71 -9.56 16.49 -9.36
C GLN A 71 -8.98 15.64 -8.24
N THR A 72 -9.53 15.78 -7.05
CA THR A 72 -9.09 15.05 -5.85
C THR A 72 -10.28 14.34 -5.21
N ASP A 73 -10.13 13.06 -4.94
CA ASP A 73 -11.09 12.22 -4.20
C ASP A 73 -10.38 11.57 -3.02
N ILE A 74 -10.78 11.95 -1.81
CA ILE A 74 -10.21 11.45 -0.55
C ILE A 74 -11.31 10.66 0.16
N GLN A 75 -11.10 9.35 0.25
CA GLN A 75 -12.05 8.45 0.87
C GLN A 75 -11.66 8.25 2.33
N GLN A 76 -12.56 8.65 3.23
CA GLN A 76 -12.42 8.43 4.65
C GLN A 76 -13.26 7.24 5.11
N GLN A 77 -12.75 6.52 6.09
CA GLN A 77 -13.48 5.47 6.81
C GLN A 77 -13.38 5.72 8.32
N LYS A 78 -14.26 5.08 9.10
CA LYS A 78 -14.19 5.11 10.56
C LYS A 78 -13.55 3.84 11.07
N SER A 79 -12.64 3.95 12.03
CA SER A 79 -12.17 2.81 12.83
C SER A 79 -13.20 2.40 13.88
N GLY A 80 -12.96 1.29 14.57
CA GLY A 80 -13.89 0.74 15.58
C GLY A 80 -14.19 1.69 16.75
N ASP A 81 -13.28 2.62 17.04
CA ASP A 81 -13.41 3.70 18.02
C ASP A 81 -14.16 4.93 17.50
N GLY A 82 -14.58 4.93 16.23
CA GLY A 82 -15.27 6.04 15.58
C GLY A 82 -14.35 7.11 14.97
N THR A 83 -13.02 7.00 15.14
CA THR A 83 -12.05 7.94 14.57
C THR A 83 -12.00 7.83 13.05
N GLY A 84 -12.07 8.97 12.36
CA GLY A 84 -11.96 9.02 10.91
C GLY A 84 -10.51 8.86 10.44
N TYR A 85 -10.27 8.07 9.41
CA TYR A 85 -8.96 7.93 8.78
C TYR A 85 -9.08 7.89 7.25
N VAL A 86 -8.00 8.22 6.56
CA VAL A 86 -7.94 8.17 5.09
C VAL A 86 -7.68 6.72 4.65
N ALA A 87 -8.64 6.13 3.96
CA ALA A 87 -8.58 4.78 3.42
C ALA A 87 -8.10 4.75 1.96
N ALA A 88 -8.39 5.82 1.20
CA ALA A 88 -7.87 5.97 -0.16
C ALA A 88 -7.67 7.43 -0.56
N LEU A 89 -6.68 7.67 -1.41
CA LEU A 89 -6.41 8.93 -2.08
C LEU A 89 -6.42 8.70 -3.59
N ASN A 90 -7.19 9.49 -4.32
CA ASN A 90 -7.18 9.51 -5.77
C ASN A 90 -7.01 10.95 -6.26
N PHE A 91 -6.03 11.17 -7.11
CA PHE A 91 -5.79 12.45 -7.76
C PHE A 91 -5.76 12.22 -9.25
N SER A 92 -6.44 13.06 -10.01
CA SER A 92 -6.41 12.99 -11.46
C SER A 92 -6.15 14.36 -12.07
N LEU A 93 -5.29 14.33 -13.07
CA LEU A 93 -4.99 15.40 -13.97
C LEU A 93 -5.45 14.95 -15.36
N PRO A 94 -6.42 15.63 -15.98
CA PRO A 94 -6.94 15.22 -17.26
C PRO A 94 -5.88 15.35 -18.37
N ALA A 95 -5.88 14.37 -19.28
CA ALA A 95 -5.10 14.47 -20.52
C ALA A 95 -5.79 15.42 -21.51
N GLY A 96 -5.00 16.12 -22.30
CA GLY A 96 -5.47 16.97 -23.40
C GLY A 96 -4.59 16.83 -24.64
N PRO A 97 -4.96 17.44 -25.77
CA PRO A 97 -4.23 17.27 -27.04
C PRO A 97 -2.73 17.62 -26.99
N LYS A 98 -2.34 18.52 -26.08
CA LYS A 98 -0.95 18.96 -25.85
C LYS A 98 -0.53 18.84 -24.38
N GLN A 99 -1.31 18.10 -23.60
CA GLN A 99 -1.15 18.00 -22.15
C GLN A 99 -1.18 16.53 -21.74
N ASN A 100 -0.11 16.08 -21.09
CA ASN A 100 -0.12 14.77 -20.47
C ASN A 100 -1.16 14.72 -19.35
N GLY A 101 -1.87 13.61 -19.27
CA GLY A 101 -2.72 13.28 -18.13
C GLY A 101 -1.96 12.43 -17.12
N GLU A 102 -2.39 12.49 -15.88
CA GLU A 102 -1.84 11.70 -14.80
C GLU A 102 -2.94 11.30 -13.82
N MET A 103 -2.99 10.04 -13.41
CA MET A 103 -3.86 9.58 -12.34
C MET A 103 -3.02 8.87 -11.30
N LEU A 104 -3.18 9.27 -10.04
CA LEU A 104 -2.51 8.72 -8.89
C LEU A 104 -3.55 8.15 -7.94
N SER A 105 -3.30 6.94 -7.46
CA SER A 105 -4.16 6.25 -6.51
C SER A 105 -3.33 5.60 -5.42
N ALA A 106 -3.75 5.71 -4.17
CA ALA A 106 -3.16 5.00 -3.06
C ALA A 106 -4.26 4.53 -2.10
N SER A 107 -4.10 3.32 -1.55
CA SER A 107 -5.02 2.75 -0.56
C SER A 107 -4.26 2.33 0.69
N PHE A 108 -4.86 2.59 1.85
CA PHE A 108 -4.20 2.53 3.15
C PHE A 108 -4.97 1.65 4.12
N SER A 109 -4.23 0.97 5.00
CA SER A 109 -4.82 0.20 6.09
C SER A 109 -5.41 1.09 7.19
N SER A 110 -6.07 0.49 8.18
CA SER A 110 -6.61 1.25 9.31
C SER A 110 -5.52 1.82 10.24
N PRO A 111 -5.86 2.74 11.16
CA PRO A 111 -4.94 3.20 12.18
C PRO A 111 -4.37 2.08 13.06
N ALA A 112 -5.12 1.01 13.33
CA ALA A 112 -4.64 -0.13 14.14
C ALA A 112 -3.40 -0.81 13.52
N SER A 113 -3.28 -0.75 12.20
CA SER A 113 -2.16 -1.25 11.39
C SER A 113 -1.30 -0.11 10.84
N ALA A 114 -1.23 1.01 11.56
CA ALA A 114 -0.39 2.18 11.28
C ALA A 114 -0.69 2.94 9.97
N ASN A 115 -1.90 2.79 9.41
CA ASN A 115 -2.37 3.49 8.22
C ASN A 115 -1.39 3.42 7.03
N ARG A 116 -0.84 2.23 6.78
CA ARG A 116 0.21 2.02 5.78
C ARG A 116 -0.38 1.74 4.41
N ALA A 117 0.27 2.26 3.37
CA ALA A 117 -0.11 2.03 1.98
C ALA A 117 0.10 0.57 1.62
N TYR A 118 -0.95 -0.14 1.19
CA TYR A 118 -0.80 -1.50 0.64
C TYR A 118 -0.93 -1.53 -0.88
N PHE A 119 -1.47 -0.47 -1.48
CA PHE A 119 -1.65 -0.31 -2.92
C PHE A 119 -1.27 1.10 -3.33
N VAL A 120 -0.47 1.22 -4.39
CA VAL A 120 -0.11 2.49 -5.04
C VAL A 120 -0.17 2.29 -6.55
N ALA A 121 -0.82 3.20 -7.26
CA ALA A 121 -0.88 3.18 -8.71
C ALA A 121 -0.66 4.57 -9.30
N ARG A 122 -0.05 4.60 -10.48
CA ARG A 122 0.20 5.81 -11.28
C ARG A 122 -0.05 5.49 -12.74
N ASN A 123 -0.96 6.22 -13.37
CA ASN A 123 -1.21 6.13 -14.81
C ASN A 123 -0.77 7.44 -15.45
N LEU A 124 0.18 7.36 -16.38
CA LEU A 124 0.63 8.48 -17.20
C LEU A 124 0.03 8.32 -18.59
N THR A 125 -0.70 9.33 -19.05
CA THR A 125 -1.24 9.39 -20.42
C THR A 125 -0.50 10.47 -21.18
N PHE A 126 0.24 10.09 -22.23
CA PHE A 126 1.08 11.02 -22.98
C PHE A 126 0.29 11.68 -24.12
N ALA A 127 0.45 13.00 -24.27
CA ALA A 127 0.04 13.73 -25.45
C ALA A 127 0.75 13.17 -26.70
N GLN A 128 0.11 13.23 -27.86
CA GLN A 128 0.55 12.53 -29.06
C GLN A 128 1.98 12.90 -29.50
N ASP A 129 2.35 14.17 -29.35
CA ASP A 129 3.66 14.73 -29.67
C ASP A 129 4.72 14.51 -28.57
N GLN A 130 4.31 13.97 -27.41
CA GLN A 130 5.16 13.74 -26.24
C GLN A 130 5.32 12.26 -25.89
N GLN A 131 4.84 11.35 -26.75
CA GLN A 131 4.93 9.91 -26.50
C GLN A 131 6.40 9.45 -26.50
N PRO A 132 6.91 8.94 -25.36
CA PRO A 132 8.28 8.44 -25.31
C PRO A 132 8.40 7.16 -26.14
N SER A 133 9.63 6.82 -26.54
CA SER A 133 9.85 5.53 -27.18
C SER A 133 9.70 4.39 -26.16
N LYS A 134 9.22 3.24 -26.62
CA LYS A 134 9.10 2.03 -25.78
C LYS A 134 10.46 1.60 -25.25
N ALA A 135 11.51 1.74 -26.07
CA ALA A 135 12.88 1.44 -25.68
C ALA A 135 13.36 2.33 -24.52
N ASP A 136 13.13 3.65 -24.60
CA ASP A 136 13.52 4.59 -23.55
C ASP A 136 12.75 4.33 -22.26
N MET A 137 11.43 4.09 -22.35
CA MET A 137 10.62 3.75 -21.18
C MET A 137 11.10 2.47 -20.51
N ILE A 138 11.36 1.40 -21.28
CA ILE A 138 11.87 0.13 -20.73
C ILE A 138 13.23 0.35 -20.05
N LYS A 139 14.12 1.13 -20.65
CA LYS A 139 15.42 1.48 -20.08
C LYS A 139 15.27 2.22 -18.75
N GLU A 140 14.42 3.24 -18.68
CA GLU A 140 14.17 3.99 -17.44
C GLU A 140 13.57 3.10 -16.34
N ILE A 141 12.57 2.28 -16.69
CA ILE A 141 11.90 1.36 -15.76
C ILE A 141 12.90 0.33 -15.22
N MET A 142 13.67 -0.30 -16.10
CA MET A 142 14.67 -1.29 -15.69
C MET A 142 15.84 -0.65 -14.95
N GLY A 143 16.21 0.59 -15.27
CA GLY A 143 17.20 1.36 -14.52
C GLY A 143 16.74 1.63 -13.08
N LYS A 144 15.45 1.91 -12.88
CA LYS A 144 14.88 2.17 -11.54
C LYS A 144 14.64 0.89 -10.74
N TYR A 145 13.97 -0.09 -11.33
CA TYR A 145 13.48 -1.27 -10.59
C TYR A 145 14.32 -2.53 -10.80
N GLY A 146 15.33 -2.47 -11.67
CA GLY A 146 16.19 -3.59 -12.02
C GLY A 146 15.58 -4.52 -13.07
N VAL A 147 15.98 -5.79 -13.01
CA VAL A 147 15.57 -6.81 -13.98
C VAL A 147 14.16 -7.33 -13.64
N PRO A 148 13.20 -7.29 -14.57
CA PRO A 148 11.86 -7.83 -14.34
C PRO A 148 11.89 -9.36 -14.22
N THR A 149 10.96 -9.90 -13.44
CA THR A 149 10.73 -11.34 -13.32
C THR A 149 10.23 -11.94 -14.63
N ILE A 150 9.24 -11.30 -15.28
CA ILE A 150 8.67 -11.74 -16.55
C ILE A 150 8.19 -10.52 -17.35
N VAL A 151 8.32 -10.60 -18.67
CA VAL A 151 7.92 -9.55 -19.61
C VAL A 151 7.00 -10.15 -20.68
N GLY A 152 5.92 -9.44 -21.01
CA GLY A 152 4.94 -9.83 -22.02
C GLY A 152 3.57 -9.21 -21.76
N ASP A 153 2.66 -9.32 -22.71
CA ASP A 153 1.32 -8.71 -22.68
C ASP A 153 1.36 -7.21 -22.36
N GLN A 154 2.34 -6.49 -22.90
CA GLN A 154 2.61 -5.07 -22.62
C GLN A 154 3.09 -4.77 -21.20
N HIS A 155 3.50 -5.77 -20.41
CA HIS A 155 3.89 -5.58 -19.02
C HIS A 155 5.33 -5.99 -18.72
N LEU A 156 5.95 -5.26 -17.79
CA LEU A 156 7.11 -5.66 -17.02
C LEU A 156 6.64 -5.99 -15.60
N TYR A 157 6.77 -7.23 -15.17
CA TYR A 157 6.39 -7.67 -13.82
C TYR A 157 7.61 -7.91 -12.95
N TYR A 158 7.58 -7.37 -11.74
CA TYR A 158 8.53 -7.57 -10.66
C TYR A 158 7.77 -8.24 -9.52
N ILE A 159 7.98 -9.54 -9.34
CA ILE A 159 7.18 -10.34 -8.39
C ILE A 159 8.04 -10.68 -7.20
N TYR A 160 7.53 -10.42 -6.01
CA TYR A 160 8.27 -10.57 -4.76
C TYR A 160 7.70 -11.70 -3.92
N ARG A 161 8.60 -12.54 -3.40
CA ARG A 161 8.27 -13.66 -2.52
C ARG A 161 9.40 -13.90 -1.53
N LYS A 162 9.06 -14.11 -0.27
CA LYS A 162 9.99 -14.37 0.84
C LYS A 162 11.10 -13.31 0.92
N GLY A 163 10.75 -12.03 0.74
CA GLY A 163 11.72 -10.93 0.82
C GLY A 163 12.74 -10.90 -0.32
N SER A 164 12.41 -11.48 -1.48
CA SER A 164 13.27 -11.49 -2.67
C SER A 164 12.44 -11.32 -3.95
N ILE A 165 13.04 -10.76 -5.01
CA ILE A 165 12.42 -10.80 -6.34
C ILE A 165 12.53 -12.22 -6.90
N MET A 166 11.42 -12.75 -7.41
CA MET A 166 11.37 -14.06 -8.02
C MET A 166 12.11 -14.07 -9.36
N SER A 167 12.76 -15.19 -9.66
CA SER A 167 13.31 -15.51 -10.97
C SER A 167 12.60 -16.73 -11.53
N VAL A 168 12.16 -16.65 -12.78
CA VAL A 168 11.51 -17.76 -13.50
C VAL A 168 12.39 -18.36 -14.60
N GLY A 169 13.68 -17.99 -14.59
CA GLY A 169 14.69 -18.44 -15.55
C GLY A 169 14.90 -17.49 -16.74
N GLY A 170 14.04 -16.48 -16.90
CA GLY A 170 14.28 -15.39 -17.86
C GLY A 170 15.33 -14.41 -17.33
N LYS A 171 16.37 -14.14 -18.14
CA LYS A 171 17.29 -13.02 -17.89
C LYS A 171 16.97 -11.90 -18.88
N TYR A 172 16.09 -10.98 -18.48
CA TYR A 172 15.74 -9.85 -19.32
C TYR A 172 16.82 -8.77 -19.24
N LYS A 173 17.40 -8.45 -20.40
CA LYS A 173 18.14 -7.22 -20.65
C LYS A 173 17.21 -6.26 -21.39
N GLU A 174 17.56 -4.97 -21.47
CA GLU A 174 16.72 -3.96 -22.14
C GLU A 174 16.26 -4.40 -23.53
N ALA A 175 17.18 -4.91 -24.36
CA ALA A 175 16.85 -5.40 -25.71
C ALA A 175 15.89 -6.60 -25.69
N THR A 176 16.12 -7.59 -24.81
CA THR A 176 15.26 -8.79 -24.76
C THR A 176 13.91 -8.50 -24.09
N ALA A 177 13.83 -7.50 -23.21
CA ALA A 177 12.58 -6.98 -22.68
C ALA A 177 11.79 -6.26 -23.78
N LEU A 178 12.45 -5.42 -24.58
CA LEU A 178 11.83 -4.74 -25.72
C LEU A 178 11.28 -5.73 -26.76
N GLU A 179 12.00 -6.82 -27.03
CA GLU A 179 11.50 -7.88 -27.93
C GLU A 179 10.36 -8.72 -27.34
N ALA A 180 10.25 -8.80 -26.01
CA ALA A 180 9.28 -9.64 -25.32
C ALA A 180 7.99 -8.88 -24.97
N ILE A 181 8.05 -7.56 -24.78
CA ILE A 181 6.94 -6.75 -24.25
C ILE A 181 5.66 -6.86 -25.08
N ASP A 182 5.79 -6.97 -26.41
CA ASP A 182 4.65 -7.09 -27.33
C ASP A 182 4.16 -8.53 -27.52
N LYS A 183 4.86 -9.52 -26.96
CA LYS A 183 4.51 -10.94 -27.06
C LYS A 183 3.65 -11.36 -25.88
N PRO A 184 2.84 -12.43 -26.01
CA PRO A 184 2.18 -13.04 -24.87
C PRO A 184 3.18 -13.42 -23.77
N LEU A 185 2.74 -13.43 -22.52
CA LEU A 185 3.56 -13.97 -21.43
C LEU A 185 3.93 -15.43 -21.70
N ASP A 186 5.19 -15.80 -21.47
CA ASP A 186 5.64 -17.19 -21.56
C ASP A 186 4.83 -18.06 -20.58
N PRO A 187 4.02 -19.01 -21.07
CA PRO A 187 3.17 -19.83 -20.21
C PRO A 187 3.97 -20.66 -19.20
N ARG A 188 5.18 -21.13 -19.57
CA ARG A 188 6.03 -21.92 -18.67
C ARG A 188 6.58 -21.04 -17.55
N ALA A 189 7.01 -19.83 -17.88
CA ALA A 189 7.47 -18.87 -16.89
C ALA A 189 6.31 -18.42 -15.98
N ALA A 190 5.12 -18.20 -16.52
CA ALA A 190 3.92 -17.86 -15.76
C ALA A 190 3.51 -18.98 -14.79
N VAL A 191 3.57 -20.25 -15.20
CA VAL A 191 3.27 -21.40 -14.33
C VAL A 191 4.26 -21.50 -13.17
N LYS A 192 5.56 -21.22 -13.40
CA LYS A 192 6.56 -21.20 -12.30
C LYS A 192 6.24 -20.17 -11.21
N LEU A 193 5.51 -19.09 -11.53
CA LEU A 193 5.06 -18.12 -10.54
C LEU A 193 3.96 -18.66 -9.62
N ASN A 194 3.21 -19.67 -10.07
CA ASN A 194 2.15 -20.31 -9.27
C ASN A 194 2.73 -21.28 -8.21
N GLY A 195 3.98 -21.71 -8.36
CA GLY A 195 4.61 -22.69 -7.47
C GLY A 195 3.78 -23.97 -7.31
N ASP A 196 4.00 -24.71 -6.23
CA ASP A 196 3.30 -25.99 -5.97
C ASP A 196 1.95 -25.82 -5.25
N THR A 197 1.40 -24.61 -5.22
CA THR A 197 0.21 -24.29 -4.41
C THR A 197 -1.04 -24.14 -5.28
N VAL A 198 -2.22 -24.37 -4.71
CA VAL A 198 -3.53 -24.10 -5.34
C VAL A 198 -3.85 -22.60 -5.43
N ARG A 199 -2.89 -21.72 -5.14
CA ARG A 199 -3.07 -20.27 -5.15
C ARG A 199 -2.98 -19.72 -6.57
N GLY A 200 -3.72 -18.64 -6.82
CA GLY A 200 -3.82 -17.97 -8.11
C GLY A 200 -2.55 -17.22 -8.53
N SER A 201 -2.47 -16.94 -9.83
CA SER A 201 -1.35 -16.24 -10.45
C SER A 201 -1.19 -14.81 -9.94
N CYS A 202 0.05 -14.45 -9.60
CA CYS A 202 0.45 -13.08 -9.22
C CYS A 202 0.15 -12.04 -10.30
N VAL A 203 0.29 -12.42 -11.57
CA VAL A 203 -0.07 -11.56 -12.71
C VAL A 203 -1.56 -11.25 -12.70
N ALA A 204 -2.38 -12.25 -12.37
CA ALA A 204 -3.83 -12.08 -12.37
C ALA A 204 -4.32 -11.23 -11.19
N VAL A 205 -3.63 -11.30 -10.04
CA VAL A 205 -3.94 -10.47 -8.85
C VAL A 205 -3.73 -8.99 -9.15
N VAL A 206 -2.66 -8.60 -9.86
CA VAL A 206 -2.44 -7.20 -10.26
C VAL A 206 -3.62 -6.66 -11.05
N LYS A 207 -4.00 -7.36 -12.14
CA LYS A 207 -5.08 -6.93 -13.03
C LYS A 207 -6.40 -6.76 -12.28
N ARG A 208 -6.69 -7.65 -11.32
CA ARG A 208 -7.91 -7.58 -10.51
C ARG A 208 -7.82 -6.56 -9.38
N ALA A 209 -6.63 -6.31 -8.82
CA ALA A 209 -6.44 -5.29 -7.79
C ALA A 209 -6.65 -3.87 -8.34
N GLN A 210 -6.21 -3.60 -9.57
CA GLN A 210 -6.42 -2.30 -10.23
C GLN A 210 -7.90 -1.92 -10.33
N THR A 211 -8.79 -2.87 -10.66
CA THR A 211 -10.23 -2.61 -10.75
C THR A 211 -10.93 -2.53 -9.38
N LYS A 212 -10.24 -2.98 -8.32
CA LYS A 212 -10.76 -3.08 -6.95
C LYS A 212 -10.09 -2.09 -5.98
N ALA A 213 -9.33 -1.12 -6.48
CA ALA A 213 -8.60 -0.13 -5.67
C ALA A 213 -9.48 0.61 -4.64
N LYS A 214 -10.77 0.77 -4.95
CA LYS A 214 -11.78 1.44 -4.13
C LYS A 214 -12.56 0.51 -3.19
N ASP A 215 -12.33 -0.80 -3.28
CA ASP A 215 -13.00 -1.81 -2.45
C ASP A 215 -11.96 -2.67 -1.72
N PRO A 216 -11.58 -2.28 -0.48
CA PRO A 216 -10.61 -3.01 0.32
C PRO A 216 -11.02 -4.48 0.56
N SER A 217 -12.31 -4.77 0.68
CA SER A 217 -12.81 -6.12 0.94
C SER A 217 -12.63 -7.02 -0.28
N ALA A 218 -12.95 -6.50 -1.47
CA ALA A 218 -12.74 -7.20 -2.72
C ALA A 218 -11.25 -7.38 -3.03
N MET A 219 -10.41 -6.40 -2.67
CA MET A 219 -8.95 -6.51 -2.83
C MET A 219 -8.35 -7.55 -1.88
N LEU A 220 -8.81 -7.61 -0.63
CA LEU A 220 -8.35 -8.62 0.33
C LEU A 220 -8.69 -10.05 -0.13
N ALA A 221 -9.87 -10.26 -0.73
CA ALA A 221 -10.24 -11.55 -1.30
C ALA A 221 -9.27 -11.99 -2.40
N GLU A 222 -8.85 -11.07 -3.26
CA GLU A 222 -7.83 -11.34 -4.28
C GLU A 222 -6.45 -11.62 -3.69
N ALA A 223 -6.06 -10.83 -2.69
CA ALA A 223 -4.78 -10.95 -2.01
C ALA A 223 -4.62 -12.33 -1.35
N LYS A 224 -5.65 -12.84 -0.66
CA LYS A 224 -5.65 -14.18 -0.05
C LYS A 224 -5.44 -15.30 -1.06
N GLY A 225 -5.87 -15.09 -2.31
CA GLY A 225 -5.66 -16.01 -3.41
C GLY A 225 -4.28 -15.91 -4.07
N ALA A 226 -3.43 -14.94 -3.72
CA ALA A 226 -2.15 -14.70 -4.39
C ALA A 226 -1.05 -15.66 -3.95
N ASN A 227 -0.16 -16.03 -4.87
CA ASN A 227 1.05 -16.82 -4.57
C ASN A 227 2.35 -15.98 -4.38
N CYS A 228 2.22 -14.68 -4.23
CA CYS A 228 3.32 -13.74 -3.99
C CYS A 228 3.01 -12.91 -2.76
N ASP A 229 4.08 -12.38 -2.18
CA ASP A 229 3.99 -11.47 -1.05
C ASP A 229 3.81 -10.03 -1.53
N GLY A 230 4.37 -9.67 -2.69
CA GLY A 230 4.21 -8.35 -3.27
C GLY A 230 4.45 -8.36 -4.78
N VAL A 231 4.01 -7.31 -5.45
CA VAL A 231 4.16 -7.16 -6.90
C VAL A 231 4.26 -5.70 -7.30
N LEU A 232 5.21 -5.40 -8.18
CA LEU A 232 5.26 -4.17 -8.96
C LEU A 232 5.06 -4.55 -10.42
N SER A 233 4.13 -3.91 -11.10
CA SER A 233 3.91 -4.06 -12.53
C SER A 233 3.96 -2.72 -13.24
N VAL A 234 4.56 -2.70 -14.42
CA VAL A 234 4.49 -1.56 -15.33
C VAL A 234 3.90 -2.02 -16.66
N GLN A 235 2.75 -1.48 -17.03
CA GLN A 235 2.12 -1.70 -18.34
C GLN A 235 2.45 -0.53 -19.27
N LEU A 236 2.88 -0.83 -20.48
CA LEU A 236 3.16 0.15 -21.53
C LEU A 236 2.16 -0.04 -22.66
N VAL A 237 1.10 0.76 -22.68
CA VAL A 237 0.11 0.71 -23.77
C VAL A 237 0.67 1.46 -24.98
N PRO A 238 0.70 0.84 -26.17
CA PRO A 238 1.16 1.50 -27.39
C PRO A 238 0.42 2.80 -27.68
N GLY A 239 1.16 3.78 -28.19
CA GLY A 239 0.66 5.08 -28.63
C GLY A 239 0.15 5.06 -30.07
N THR A 240 0.16 6.22 -30.72
CA THR A 240 -0.28 6.31 -32.12
C THR A 240 0.72 5.58 -33.04
N PRO A 241 2.04 5.84 -32.94
CA PRO A 241 3.03 4.87 -33.39
C PRO A 241 3.15 3.71 -32.39
N THR A 242 3.24 2.49 -32.88
CA THR A 242 3.28 1.27 -32.04
C THR A 242 4.61 1.07 -31.29
N ASP A 243 5.67 1.76 -31.72
CA ASP A 243 6.98 1.85 -31.05
C ASP A 243 6.99 2.92 -29.95
N ARG A 244 5.93 3.73 -29.84
CA ARG A 244 5.76 4.76 -28.82
C ARG A 244 4.78 4.31 -27.73
N VAL A 245 4.90 4.90 -26.55
CA VAL A 245 4.03 4.61 -25.40
C VAL A 245 2.98 5.73 -25.28
N GLY A 246 1.71 5.37 -25.40
CA GLY A 246 0.59 6.27 -25.17
C GLY A 246 0.20 6.35 -23.71
N ILE A 247 0.27 5.21 -22.99
CA ILE A 247 -0.02 5.15 -21.55
C ILE A 247 1.03 4.29 -20.84
N ALA A 248 1.58 4.78 -19.73
CA ALA A 248 2.38 3.99 -18.81
C ALA A 248 1.64 3.84 -17.47
N GLN A 249 1.28 2.60 -17.11
CA GLN A 249 0.56 2.29 -15.87
C GLN A 249 1.47 1.56 -14.91
N PHE A 250 1.72 2.15 -13.75
CA PHE A 250 2.51 1.57 -12.67
C PHE A 250 1.55 1.11 -11.57
N THR A 251 1.79 -0.07 -11.02
CA THR A 251 1.02 -0.60 -9.90
C THR A 251 1.95 -1.32 -8.94
N LEU A 252 1.94 -0.90 -7.69
CA LEU A 252 2.63 -1.52 -6.57
C LEU A 252 1.57 -2.04 -5.60
N LEU A 253 1.64 -3.34 -5.28
CA LEU A 253 0.75 -4.00 -4.34
C LEU A 253 1.56 -4.85 -3.36
N ASP A 254 1.44 -4.57 -2.07
CA ASP A 254 1.98 -5.39 -0.99
C ASP A 254 0.88 -6.32 -0.46
N VAL A 255 0.80 -7.50 -1.07
CA VAL A 255 -0.21 -8.51 -0.74
C VAL A 255 -0.06 -8.96 0.71
N LYS A 256 1.19 -9.13 1.17
CA LYS A 256 1.48 -9.56 2.53
C LYS A 256 1.04 -8.50 3.55
N GLN A 257 1.31 -7.23 3.27
CA GLN A 257 0.86 -6.13 4.12
C GLN A 257 -0.65 -6.00 4.14
N LEU A 258 -1.33 -6.11 2.99
CA LEU A 258 -2.79 -6.09 2.94
C LEU A 258 -3.41 -7.20 3.81
N ILE A 259 -2.92 -8.44 3.69
CA ILE A 259 -3.42 -9.58 4.47
C ILE A 259 -3.12 -9.39 5.96
N SER A 260 -1.90 -8.99 6.30
CA SER A 260 -1.47 -8.80 7.69
C SER A 260 -2.22 -7.66 8.36
N ALA A 261 -2.37 -6.52 7.68
CA ALA A 261 -3.12 -5.38 8.15
C ALA A 261 -4.60 -5.75 8.36
N ALA A 262 -5.22 -6.45 7.42
CA ALA A 262 -6.61 -6.89 7.58
C ALA A 262 -6.82 -7.81 8.80
N ALA A 263 -5.85 -8.65 9.13
CA ALA A 263 -5.91 -9.48 10.33
C ALA A 263 -5.80 -8.64 11.62
N ILE A 264 -4.91 -7.64 11.63
CA ILE A 264 -4.77 -6.67 12.74
C ILE A 264 -6.07 -5.88 12.91
N ASP A 265 -6.60 -5.35 11.81
CA ASP A 265 -7.80 -4.51 11.80
C ASP A 265 -9.01 -5.31 12.29
N SER A 266 -9.16 -6.57 11.86
CA SER A 266 -10.22 -7.47 12.33
C SER A 266 -10.11 -7.77 13.83
N ALA A 267 -8.88 -7.97 14.34
CA ALA A 267 -8.65 -8.21 15.76
C ALA A 267 -8.94 -6.96 16.61
N ALA A 268 -8.62 -5.77 16.12
CA ALA A 268 -8.93 -4.51 16.78
C ALA A 268 -10.46 -4.29 16.89
N LEU A 269 -11.20 -4.60 15.82
CA LEU A 269 -12.67 -4.53 15.82
C LEU A 269 -13.30 -5.53 16.80
N ALA A 270 -12.77 -6.76 16.88
CA ALA A 270 -13.27 -7.77 17.81
C ALA A 270 -12.95 -7.45 19.27
N GLY A 271 -11.78 -6.83 19.54
CA GLY A 271 -11.40 -6.36 20.88
C GLY A 271 -12.33 -5.28 21.42
N GLY A 272 -12.76 -4.34 20.56
CA GLY A 272 -13.70 -3.27 20.92
C GLY A 272 -15.14 -3.73 21.18
N GLN A 273 -15.50 -4.98 20.85
CA GLN A 273 -16.80 -5.57 21.17
C GLN A 273 -16.79 -6.45 22.44
N GLY A 274 -15.63 -6.60 23.09
CA GLY A 274 -15.41 -7.60 24.15
C GLY A 274 -15.55 -7.13 25.60
N GLU A 275 -15.59 -5.83 25.89
CA GLU A 275 -15.58 -5.31 27.28
C GLU A 275 -16.80 -4.47 27.67
N SER A 276 -17.94 -4.69 27.01
CA SER A 276 -19.25 -4.31 27.56
C SER A 276 -20.05 -5.55 27.95
N ALA A 277 -19.45 -6.43 28.76
CA ALA A 277 -20.25 -7.28 29.63
C ALA A 277 -20.93 -6.35 30.63
N MET A 278 -22.23 -6.09 30.42
CA MET A 278 -23.07 -5.39 31.39
C MET A 278 -22.78 -5.95 32.79
N PRO A 279 -22.65 -5.10 33.83
CA PRO A 279 -22.53 -5.60 35.19
C PRO A 279 -23.76 -6.50 35.43
N LYS A 280 -23.54 -7.78 35.71
CA LYS A 280 -24.62 -8.65 36.19
C LYS A 280 -25.20 -7.97 37.42
N GLY A 281 -26.44 -7.49 37.28
CA GLY A 281 -27.16 -6.78 38.32
C GLY A 281 -27.05 -7.54 39.63
N SER A 282 -26.43 -6.90 40.62
CA SER A 282 -26.57 -7.35 42.00
C SER A 282 -27.97 -6.90 42.43
N ALA A 283 -28.83 -7.87 42.71
CA ALA A 283 -30.17 -7.62 43.24
C ALA A 283 -30.11 -6.67 44.46
N PRO A 284 -31.11 -5.79 44.65
CA PRO A 284 -31.12 -4.91 45.80
C PRO A 284 -31.32 -5.73 47.08
N LYS A 285 -30.48 -5.49 48.09
CA LYS A 285 -30.69 -6.04 49.43
C LYS A 285 -31.76 -5.21 50.15
N LEU A 286 -32.76 -5.88 50.68
CA LEU A 286 -33.52 -5.43 51.86
C LEU A 286 -32.71 -5.79 53.12
#